data_AF-A0A7H9APY0-F1
#
_entry.id   AF-A0A7H9APY0-F1
#
_cell.length_a   1.000
_cell.length_b   1.000
_cell.length_c   1.000
_cell.angle_alpha   90.00
_cell.angle_beta   90.00
_cell.angle_gamma   90.00
#
_symmetry.space_group_name_H-M   'P 1'
#
loop_
_entity.id
_entity.type
_entity.pdbx_description
1 polymer ?
#
loop_
_entity_poly.entity_id
_entity_poly.type
_entity_poly.pdbx_seq_one_letter_code
_entity_poly.pdbx_strand_id
1 'polypeptide(L)'
;MIENYTKEVLNEREFSKQKIETEYPKVFEILGFMDKYFASLINRFENVSGMGEIDNYKFALIVSFIRTQLIISEHILNSELIEVTVLERKQIELVARLSEIDKKTSNKESIQRLKGKTPNIGNGNVSDNLKSMYGMFSEIAHSSKTEPFALLAEKPNIDSIGYSVLPEYDSKNTIVALNNHIQIFFDFVIYMLDFQKELMKDYNDNDDMELMNNLLESGKLSGLTVFDRFK
;
A
#
# COMPACT_ATOMS: atom_id res chain seq x y z
N MET A 1 24.39 -14.33 -23.91
CA MET A 1 23.72 -15.00 -22.77
C MET A 1 24.04 -14.14 -21.58
N ILE A 2 23.05 -13.62 -20.84
CA ILE A 2 23.29 -12.69 -19.74
C ILE A 2 24.14 -13.42 -18.68
N GLU A 3 25.45 -13.14 -18.62
CA GLU A 3 26.38 -13.84 -17.73
C GLU A 3 26.15 -13.48 -16.25
N ASN A 4 25.29 -12.49 -15.96
CA ASN A 4 24.94 -12.13 -14.58
C ASN A 4 23.57 -11.42 -14.48
N TYR A 5 22.47 -12.15 -14.71
CA TYR A 5 21.11 -11.60 -14.70
C TYR A 5 20.77 -10.86 -13.41
N THR A 6 21.23 -11.40 -12.27
CA THR A 6 21.07 -10.75 -10.97
C THR A 6 21.71 -9.36 -10.93
N LYS A 7 22.92 -9.20 -11.50
CA LYS A 7 23.59 -7.89 -11.57
C LYS A 7 22.82 -6.91 -12.46
N GLU A 8 22.29 -7.36 -13.58
CA GLU A 8 21.48 -6.51 -14.47
C GLU A 8 20.20 -6.04 -13.77
N VAL A 9 19.48 -6.94 -13.08
CA VAL A 9 18.31 -6.56 -12.28
C VAL A 9 18.67 -5.52 -11.21
N LEU A 10 19.78 -5.70 -10.49
CA LEU A 10 20.22 -4.73 -9.48
C LEU A 10 20.55 -3.37 -10.11
N ASN A 11 21.17 -3.34 -11.29
CA ASN A 11 21.46 -2.09 -11.98
C ASN A 11 20.18 -1.36 -12.41
N GLU A 12 19.19 -2.07 -12.96
CA GLU A 12 17.91 -1.47 -13.37
C GLU A 12 17.09 -0.96 -12.18
N ARG A 13 17.14 -1.67 -11.05
CA ARG A 13 16.53 -1.20 -9.79
C ARG A 13 17.18 0.08 -9.27
N GLU A 14 18.51 0.13 -9.25
CA GLU A 14 19.22 1.36 -8.84
C GLU A 14 18.99 2.51 -9.80
N PHE A 15 18.90 2.24 -11.11
CA PHE A 15 18.51 3.23 -12.11
C PHE A 15 17.10 3.76 -11.86
N SER A 16 16.13 2.88 -11.60
CA SER A 16 14.74 3.25 -11.29
C SER A 16 14.64 4.14 -10.05
N LYS A 17 15.38 3.83 -8.99
CA LYS A 17 15.49 4.66 -7.77
C LYS A 17 16.01 6.06 -8.07
N GLN A 18 17.08 6.18 -8.86
CA GLN A 18 17.65 7.47 -9.24
C GLN A 18 16.67 8.30 -10.10
N LYS A 19 15.94 7.62 -11.00
CA LYS A 19 14.95 8.26 -11.86
C LYS A 19 13.78 8.82 -11.07
N ILE A 20 13.16 8.01 -10.21
CA ILE A 20 12.03 8.47 -9.40
C ILE A 20 12.44 9.60 -8.45
N GLU A 21 13.65 9.57 -7.88
CA GLU A 21 14.16 10.66 -7.05
C GLU A 21 14.33 11.95 -7.84
N THR A 22 14.84 11.86 -9.06
CA THR A 22 15.05 13.02 -9.94
C THR A 22 13.71 13.63 -10.36
N GLU A 23 12.73 12.80 -10.71
CA GLU A 23 11.41 13.25 -11.15
C GLU A 23 10.52 13.71 -9.99
N TYR A 24 10.67 13.09 -8.82
CA TYR A 24 9.90 13.37 -7.60
C TYR A 24 10.83 13.53 -6.39
N PRO A 25 11.50 14.70 -6.22
CA PRO A 25 12.54 14.90 -5.22
C PRO A 25 12.13 14.68 -3.75
N LYS A 26 10.82 14.65 -3.48
CA LYS A 26 10.26 14.44 -2.15
C LYS A 26 9.86 12.99 -1.86
N VAL A 27 10.04 12.07 -2.81
CA VAL A 27 9.55 10.68 -2.69
C VAL A 27 10.11 9.96 -1.46
N PHE A 28 11.43 10.00 -1.25
CA PHE A 28 12.05 9.35 -0.09
C PHE A 28 11.67 10.00 1.24
N GLU A 29 11.47 11.31 1.25
CA GLU A 29 11.01 12.02 2.43
C GLU A 29 9.57 11.61 2.81
N ILE A 30 8.67 11.52 1.83
CA ILE A 30 7.29 11.05 2.03
C ILE A 30 7.26 9.61 2.55
N LEU A 31 7.99 8.70 1.90
CA LEU A 31 8.10 7.30 2.35
C LEU A 31 8.70 7.23 3.76
N GLY A 32 9.71 8.06 4.06
CA GLY A 32 10.30 8.14 5.38
C GLY A 32 9.32 8.60 6.47
N PHE A 33 8.35 9.45 6.17
CA PHE A 33 7.28 9.79 7.12
C PHE A 33 6.30 8.63 7.35
N MET A 34 5.96 7.88 6.29
CA MET A 34 5.15 6.65 6.42
C MET A 34 5.86 5.61 7.30
N ASP A 35 7.17 5.41 7.10
CA ASP A 35 7.98 4.50 7.89
C ASP A 35 8.05 4.92 9.37
N LYS A 36 8.22 6.22 9.64
CA LYS A 36 8.20 6.76 11.01
C LYS A 36 6.86 6.50 11.70
N TYR A 37 5.74 6.63 10.99
CA TYR A 37 4.42 6.30 11.53
C TYR A 37 4.34 4.82 11.91
N PHE A 38 4.79 3.91 11.05
CA PHE A 38 4.78 2.48 11.37
C PHE A 38 5.74 2.11 12.50
N ALA A 39 6.93 2.73 12.56
CA ALA A 39 7.84 2.53 13.68
C ALA A 39 7.17 2.94 15.00
N SER A 40 6.46 4.06 15.01
CA SER A 40 5.68 4.52 16.16
C SER A 40 4.60 3.50 16.57
N LEU A 41 3.84 2.98 15.60
CA LEU A 41 2.85 1.92 15.84
C LEU A 41 3.46 0.66 16.43
N ILE A 42 4.58 0.17 15.87
CA ILE A 42 5.26 -1.03 16.34
C ILE A 42 5.66 -0.85 17.82
N ASN A 43 6.31 0.27 18.16
CA ASN A 43 6.73 0.56 19.53
C ASN A 43 5.56 0.57 20.53
N ARG A 44 4.40 1.09 20.13
CA ARG A 44 3.19 1.08 20.99
C ARG A 44 2.64 -0.33 21.17
N PHE A 45 2.74 -1.18 20.15
CA PHE A 45 2.19 -2.53 20.16
C PHE A 45 3.07 -3.59 20.79
N GLU A 46 4.38 -3.36 20.94
CA GLU A 46 5.29 -4.30 21.63
C GLU A 46 4.84 -4.63 23.07
N ASN A 47 4.11 -3.71 23.72
CA ASN A 47 3.70 -3.86 25.11
C ASN A 47 2.24 -4.31 25.29
N VAL A 48 1.49 -4.53 24.21
CA VAL A 48 0.08 -4.92 24.33
C VAL A 48 -0.02 -6.43 24.58
N SER A 49 -0.65 -6.80 25.70
CA SER A 49 -0.90 -8.19 26.09
C SER A 49 -2.35 -8.41 26.51
N GLY A 50 -2.83 -9.65 26.43
CA GLY A 50 -4.15 -10.03 26.95
C GLY A 50 -5.34 -9.66 26.05
N MET A 51 -5.18 -9.70 24.73
CA MET A 51 -6.27 -9.44 23.77
C MET A 51 -7.26 -10.61 23.66
N GLY A 52 -8.54 -10.30 23.42
CA GLY A 52 -9.56 -11.28 23.04
C GLY A 52 -9.36 -11.85 21.63
N GLU A 53 -10.11 -12.90 21.24
CA GLU A 53 -9.96 -13.52 19.91
C GLU A 53 -10.10 -12.52 18.76
N ILE A 54 -11.06 -11.60 18.86
CA ILE A 54 -11.34 -10.59 17.82
C ILE A 54 -10.16 -9.61 17.69
N ASP A 55 -9.66 -9.10 18.81
CA ASP A 55 -8.56 -8.14 18.82
C ASP A 55 -7.26 -8.79 18.34
N ASN A 56 -7.00 -10.05 18.73
CA ASN A 56 -5.88 -10.82 18.18
C ASN A 56 -5.98 -10.96 16.66
N TYR A 57 -7.19 -11.17 16.12
CA TYR A 57 -7.37 -11.27 14.67
C TYR A 57 -7.11 -9.92 13.98
N LYS A 58 -7.66 -8.82 14.50
CA LYS A 58 -7.36 -7.47 14.01
C LYS A 58 -5.87 -7.18 14.05
N PHE A 59 -5.21 -7.51 15.16
CA PHE A 59 -3.78 -7.33 15.34
C PHE A 59 -2.95 -8.09 14.30
N ALA A 60 -3.31 -9.34 14.01
CA ALA A 60 -2.66 -10.11 12.95
C ALA A 60 -2.81 -9.46 11.56
N LEU A 61 -3.98 -8.88 11.26
CA LEU A 61 -4.23 -8.14 10.01
C LEU A 61 -3.41 -6.84 9.96
N ILE A 62 -3.32 -6.11 11.07
CA ILE A 62 -2.51 -4.89 11.23
C ILE A 62 -1.03 -5.21 11.00
N VAL A 63 -0.49 -6.24 11.65
CA VAL A 63 0.92 -6.67 11.44
C VAL A 63 1.17 -7.08 9.99
N SER A 64 0.21 -7.78 9.37
CA SER A 64 0.28 -8.15 7.95
C SER A 64 0.27 -6.92 7.02
N PHE A 65 -0.51 -5.89 7.37
CA PHE A 65 -0.55 -4.62 6.66
C PHE A 65 0.82 -3.93 6.73
N ILE A 66 1.30 -3.63 7.94
CA ILE A 66 2.55 -2.90 8.21
C ILE A 66 3.73 -3.54 7.45
N ARG A 67 3.90 -4.85 7.56
CA ARG A 67 5.00 -5.57 6.89
C ARG A 67 4.93 -5.48 5.37
N THR A 68 3.73 -5.52 4.81
CA THR A 68 3.56 -5.49 3.35
C THR A 68 3.74 -4.09 2.80
N GLN A 69 3.36 -3.07 3.56
CA GLN A 69 3.52 -1.67 3.13
C GLN A 69 4.97 -1.34 2.82
N LEU A 70 5.91 -1.75 3.69
CA LEU A 70 7.35 -1.58 3.47
C LEU A 70 7.85 -2.26 2.19
N ILE A 71 7.36 -3.48 1.92
CA ILE A 71 7.72 -4.27 0.73
C ILE A 71 7.19 -3.58 -0.55
N ILE A 72 5.98 -3.02 -0.50
CA ILE A 72 5.43 -2.28 -1.64
C ILE A 72 6.27 -1.05 -1.96
N SER A 73 6.70 -0.28 -0.95
CA SER A 73 7.55 0.89 -1.17
C SER A 73 8.83 0.51 -1.93
N GLU A 74 9.48 -0.60 -1.56
CA GLU A 74 10.66 -1.10 -2.25
C GLU A 74 10.36 -1.49 -3.71
N HIS A 75 9.27 -2.24 -3.97
CA HIS A 75 8.91 -2.63 -5.33
C HIS A 75 8.52 -1.45 -6.22
N ILE A 76 7.89 -0.41 -5.67
CA ILE A 76 7.59 0.84 -6.41
C ILE A 76 8.89 1.51 -6.83
N LEU A 77 9.84 1.67 -5.91
CA LEU A 77 11.15 2.28 -6.19
C LEU A 77 11.95 1.49 -7.23
N ASN A 78 11.68 0.18 -7.33
CA ASN A 78 12.29 -0.74 -8.27
C ASN A 78 11.53 -0.88 -9.60
N SER A 79 10.39 -0.20 -9.81
CA SER A 79 9.53 -0.34 -10.99
C SER A 79 8.97 -1.76 -11.23
N GLU A 80 8.70 -2.51 -10.15
CA GLU A 80 8.17 -3.88 -10.18
C GLU A 80 6.64 -3.89 -10.06
N LEU A 81 5.98 -3.29 -11.06
CA LEU A 81 4.61 -2.78 -10.93
C LEU A 81 3.52 -3.85 -10.87
N ILE A 82 3.77 -5.05 -11.40
CA ILE A 82 2.84 -6.18 -11.25
C ILE A 82 2.79 -6.61 -9.79
N GLU A 83 3.96 -6.86 -9.18
CA GLU A 83 4.10 -7.23 -7.77
C GLU A 83 3.50 -6.15 -6.86
N VAL A 84 3.80 -4.87 -7.13
CA VAL A 84 3.18 -3.75 -6.42
C VAL A 84 1.66 -3.87 -6.44
N THR A 85 1.06 -4.02 -7.63
CA THR A 85 -0.40 -4.04 -7.76
C THR A 85 -1.04 -5.22 -7.03
N VAL A 86 -0.39 -6.40 -7.06
CA VAL A 86 -0.86 -7.58 -6.31
C VAL A 86 -0.84 -7.32 -4.80
N LEU A 87 0.22 -6.68 -4.31
CA LEU A 87 0.37 -6.37 -2.90
C LEU A 87 -0.57 -5.24 -2.46
N GLU A 88 -0.81 -4.22 -3.29
CA GLU A 88 -1.80 -3.16 -3.04
C GLU A 88 -3.22 -3.73 -2.96
N ARG A 89 -3.57 -4.68 -3.84
CA ARG A 89 -4.83 -5.44 -3.75
C ARG A 89 -4.99 -6.11 -2.38
N LYS A 90 -3.94 -6.78 -1.90
CA LYS A 90 -3.92 -7.38 -0.55
C LYS A 90 -4.09 -6.32 0.54
N GLN A 91 -3.49 -5.15 0.43
CA GLN A 91 -3.67 -4.08 1.41
C GLN A 91 -5.11 -3.56 1.46
N ILE A 92 -5.75 -3.36 0.31
CA ILE A 92 -7.18 -2.99 0.21
C ILE A 92 -8.06 -4.03 0.90
N GLU A 93 -7.81 -5.32 0.65
CA GLU A 93 -8.52 -6.42 1.30
C GLU A 93 -8.34 -6.40 2.83
N LEU A 94 -7.13 -6.11 3.32
CA LEU A 94 -6.84 -6.00 4.76
C LEU A 94 -7.63 -4.86 5.42
N VAL A 95 -7.62 -3.66 4.83
CA VAL A 95 -8.39 -2.51 5.34
C VAL A 95 -9.89 -2.80 5.33
N ALA A 96 -10.41 -3.37 4.23
CA ALA A 96 -11.81 -3.77 4.15
C ALA A 96 -12.18 -4.81 5.22
N ARG A 97 -11.31 -5.81 5.45
CA ARG A 97 -11.53 -6.85 6.46
C ARG A 97 -11.59 -6.28 7.87
N LEU A 98 -10.70 -5.35 8.21
CA LEU A 98 -10.70 -4.66 9.50
C LEU A 98 -12.05 -3.97 9.75
N SER A 99 -12.55 -3.22 8.76
CA SER A 99 -13.87 -2.58 8.86
C SER A 99 -15.04 -3.56 8.95
N GLU A 100 -14.99 -4.69 8.25
CA GLU A 100 -16.03 -5.71 8.34
C GLU A 100 -16.10 -6.35 9.72
N ILE A 101 -14.95 -6.57 10.37
CA ILE A 101 -14.88 -7.08 11.73
C ILE A 101 -15.57 -6.10 12.69
N ASP A 102 -15.30 -4.80 12.57
CA ASP A 102 -15.94 -3.78 13.42
C ASP A 102 -17.44 -3.76 13.23
N LYS A 103 -17.91 -3.72 11.98
CA LYS A 103 -19.35 -3.72 11.67
C LYS A 103 -20.05 -4.95 12.24
N LYS A 104 -19.47 -6.14 12.08
CA LYS A 104 -20.06 -7.37 12.63
C LYS A 104 -20.05 -7.38 14.16
N THR A 105 -18.96 -6.94 14.77
CA THR A 105 -18.82 -6.91 16.23
C THR A 105 -19.84 -5.93 16.84
N SER A 106 -19.99 -4.74 16.26
CA SER A 106 -20.99 -3.74 16.65
C SER A 106 -22.42 -4.26 16.51
N ASN A 107 -22.69 -5.06 15.48
CA ASN A 107 -23.98 -5.73 15.27
C ASN A 107 -24.16 -7.02 16.11
N LYS A 108 -23.20 -7.36 16.98
CA LYS A 108 -23.18 -8.60 17.79
C LYS A 108 -23.25 -9.87 16.94
N GLU A 109 -22.70 -9.83 15.74
CA GLU A 109 -22.61 -10.96 14.81
C GLU A 109 -21.30 -11.73 14.99
N SER A 110 -21.34 -13.04 14.75
CA SER A 110 -20.14 -13.88 14.74
C SER A 110 -19.23 -13.58 13.55
N ILE A 111 -17.93 -13.37 13.83
CA ILE A 111 -16.90 -13.18 12.81
C ILE A 111 -16.45 -14.49 12.15
N GLN A 112 -16.90 -15.67 12.62
CA GLN A 112 -16.52 -16.96 12.03
C GLN A 112 -16.88 -17.04 10.54
N ARG A 113 -17.98 -16.38 10.13
CA ARG A 113 -18.41 -16.32 8.73
C ARG A 113 -17.46 -15.55 7.82
N LEU A 114 -16.51 -14.79 8.38
CA LEU A 114 -15.48 -14.07 7.62
C LEU A 114 -14.28 -14.96 7.29
N LYS A 115 -14.01 -16.01 8.09
CA LYS A 115 -12.88 -16.91 7.88
C LYS A 115 -13.04 -17.63 6.53
N GLY A 116 -11.99 -17.62 5.72
CA GLY A 116 -11.97 -18.25 4.39
C GLY A 116 -12.75 -17.52 3.29
N LYS A 117 -13.22 -16.30 3.53
CA LYS A 117 -13.90 -15.48 2.51
C LYS A 117 -13.02 -14.32 2.07
N THR A 118 -13.24 -13.84 0.85
CA THR A 118 -12.73 -12.54 0.39
C THR A 118 -13.47 -11.41 1.12
N PRO A 119 -12.78 -10.34 1.56
CA PRO A 119 -13.42 -9.18 2.19
C PRO A 119 -14.36 -8.44 1.23
N ASN A 120 -15.44 -7.86 1.75
CA ASN A 120 -16.33 -7.00 0.97
C ASN A 120 -15.78 -5.57 0.89
N ILE A 121 -15.12 -5.29 -0.24
CA ILE A 121 -14.48 -3.99 -0.51
C ILE A 121 -15.49 -2.83 -0.55
N GLY A 122 -16.70 -3.05 -1.09
CA GLY A 122 -17.72 -2.00 -1.23
C GLY A 122 -18.20 -1.44 0.11
N ASN A 123 -18.15 -2.26 1.16
CA ASN A 123 -18.59 -1.90 2.50
C ASN A 123 -17.42 -1.60 3.47
N GLY A 124 -16.16 -1.61 3.01
CA GLY A 124 -15.00 -1.31 3.85
C GLY A 124 -14.73 0.18 4.01
N ASN A 125 -13.91 0.56 5.00
CA ASN A 125 -13.32 1.91 5.13
C ASN A 125 -12.18 2.09 4.12
N VAL A 126 -12.49 1.86 2.85
CA VAL A 126 -11.60 2.01 1.72
C VAL A 126 -12.12 3.20 0.91
N SER A 127 -11.23 4.08 0.49
CA SER A 127 -11.56 5.22 -0.35
C SER A 127 -12.19 4.78 -1.68
N ASP A 128 -13.13 5.59 -2.20
CA ASP A 128 -13.89 5.24 -3.40
C ASP A 128 -13.02 5.08 -4.65
N ASN A 129 -11.89 5.80 -4.72
CA ASN A 129 -10.90 5.60 -5.77
C ASN A 129 -10.31 4.18 -5.73
N LEU A 130 -9.91 3.69 -4.56
CA LEU A 130 -9.36 2.34 -4.45
C LEU A 130 -10.42 1.26 -4.66
N LYS A 131 -11.67 1.51 -4.27
CA LYS A 131 -12.80 0.61 -4.58
C LYS A 131 -13.00 0.45 -6.08
N SER A 132 -12.92 1.54 -6.84
CA SER A 132 -13.08 1.50 -8.29
C SER A 132 -11.91 0.78 -8.98
N MET A 133 -10.69 0.91 -8.46
CA MET A 133 -9.49 0.27 -8.98
C MET A 133 -9.35 -1.21 -8.59
N TYR A 134 -10.03 -1.65 -7.53
CA TYR A 134 -9.93 -3.03 -7.02
C TYR A 134 -10.22 -4.10 -8.09
N GLY A 135 -11.18 -3.84 -8.98
CA GLY A 135 -11.48 -4.74 -10.10
C GLY A 135 -10.27 -4.95 -11.01
N MET A 136 -9.64 -3.84 -11.44
CA MET A 136 -8.42 -3.85 -12.25
C MET A 136 -7.26 -4.55 -11.53
N PHE A 137 -7.09 -4.30 -10.23
CA PHE A 137 -6.05 -4.96 -9.45
C PHE A 137 -6.27 -6.48 -9.36
N SER A 138 -7.53 -6.91 -9.28
CA SER A 138 -7.87 -8.33 -9.30
C SER A 138 -7.59 -8.96 -10.67
N GLU A 139 -7.81 -8.23 -11.76
CA GLU A 139 -7.47 -8.69 -13.10
C GLU A 139 -5.95 -8.87 -13.26
N ILE A 140 -5.15 -7.94 -12.74
CA ILE A 140 -3.69 -8.03 -12.69
C ILE A 140 -3.23 -9.23 -11.87
N ALA A 141 -3.74 -9.38 -10.65
CA ALA A 141 -3.34 -10.44 -9.72
C ALA A 141 -3.68 -11.86 -10.23
N HIS A 142 -4.69 -11.98 -11.09
CA HIS A 142 -5.06 -13.26 -11.70
C HIS A 142 -4.50 -13.43 -13.12
N SER A 143 -3.79 -12.42 -13.65
CA SER A 143 -3.36 -12.38 -15.06
C SER A 143 -4.52 -12.73 -16.01
N SER A 144 -5.74 -12.25 -15.69
CA SER A 144 -6.97 -12.70 -16.35
C SER A 144 -7.25 -11.98 -17.67
N LYS A 145 -6.45 -10.96 -17.97
CA LYS A 145 -6.54 -10.09 -19.16
C LYS A 145 -5.14 -9.72 -19.64
N THR A 146 -5.01 -9.35 -20.90
CA THR A 146 -3.71 -9.03 -21.52
C THR A 146 -3.34 -7.56 -21.38
N GLU A 147 -4.33 -6.66 -21.31
CA GLU A 147 -4.13 -5.22 -21.16
C GLU A 147 -3.21 -4.84 -19.98
N PRO A 148 -3.30 -5.49 -18.80
CA PRO A 148 -2.43 -5.14 -17.69
C PRO A 148 -0.97 -5.58 -17.85
N PHE A 149 -0.63 -6.43 -18.84
CA PHE A 149 0.76 -6.75 -19.15
C PHE A 149 1.53 -5.57 -19.72
N ALA A 150 0.86 -4.47 -20.06
CA ALA A 150 1.50 -3.18 -20.33
C ALA A 150 2.44 -2.73 -19.19
N LEU A 151 2.15 -3.14 -17.94
CA LEU A 151 3.00 -2.88 -16.77
C LEU A 151 4.36 -3.62 -16.80
N LEU A 152 4.56 -4.57 -17.71
CA LEU A 152 5.83 -5.28 -17.94
C LEU A 152 6.75 -4.55 -18.94
N ALA A 153 6.65 -3.22 -19.00
CA ALA A 153 7.36 -2.37 -19.96
C ALA A 153 7.20 -2.86 -21.41
N GLU A 154 5.96 -2.77 -21.92
CA GLU A 154 5.61 -3.20 -23.27
C GLU A 154 6.40 -2.44 -24.34
N LYS A 155 7.02 -3.19 -25.26
CA LYS A 155 7.75 -2.67 -26.41
C LYS A 155 7.01 -3.03 -27.69
N PRO A 156 6.13 -2.16 -28.19
CA PRO A 156 5.43 -2.41 -29.44
C PRO A 156 6.43 -2.39 -30.61
N ASN A 157 6.42 -3.46 -31.40
CA ASN A 157 7.05 -3.53 -32.72
C ASN A 157 5.95 -3.60 -33.80
N ILE A 158 6.32 -3.36 -35.06
CA ILE A 158 5.40 -3.27 -36.20
C ILE A 158 4.47 -4.50 -36.29
N ASP A 159 4.99 -5.70 -36.01
CA ASP A 159 4.25 -6.98 -36.14
C ASP A 159 4.18 -7.78 -34.82
N SER A 160 4.70 -7.27 -33.71
CA SER A 160 4.77 -8.03 -32.46
C SER A 160 4.82 -7.14 -31.22
N ILE A 161 4.47 -7.71 -30.07
CA ILE A 161 4.60 -7.08 -28.77
C ILE A 161 5.68 -7.82 -27.99
N GLY A 162 6.69 -7.09 -27.52
CA GLY A 162 7.69 -7.60 -26.57
C GLY A 162 7.44 -7.07 -25.16
N TYR A 163 7.92 -7.80 -24.16
CA TYR A 163 7.93 -7.38 -22.76
C TYR A 163 9.36 -7.41 -22.24
N SER A 164 9.71 -6.52 -21.32
CA SER A 164 11.01 -6.58 -20.67
C SER A 164 11.01 -7.66 -19.59
N VAL A 165 12.14 -8.38 -19.50
CA VAL A 165 12.41 -9.30 -18.38
C VAL A 165 13.03 -8.56 -17.20
N LEU A 166 13.59 -7.37 -17.45
CA LEU A 166 14.13 -6.50 -16.42
C LEU A 166 13.07 -5.47 -16.02
N PRO A 167 13.05 -5.02 -14.76
CA PRO A 167 12.11 -4.00 -14.31
C PRO A 167 12.55 -2.63 -14.85
N GLU A 168 12.09 -2.30 -16.06
CA GLU A 168 12.37 -1.01 -16.67
C GLU A 168 11.54 0.09 -16.01
N TYR A 169 12.16 1.25 -15.80
CA TYR A 169 11.49 2.39 -15.19
C TYR A 169 10.36 2.91 -16.06
N ASP A 170 9.13 2.82 -15.56
CA ASP A 170 7.93 3.41 -16.17
C ASP A 170 7.43 4.54 -15.28
N SER A 171 7.79 5.78 -15.61
CA SER A 171 7.42 6.98 -14.84
C SER A 171 5.91 7.06 -14.58
N LYS A 172 5.08 6.79 -15.61
CA LYS A 172 3.63 6.96 -15.53
C LYS A 172 2.99 5.92 -14.61
N ASN A 173 3.32 4.65 -14.79
CA ASN A 173 2.68 3.62 -13.98
C ASN A 173 3.29 3.53 -12.58
N THR A 174 4.58 3.85 -12.42
CA THR A 174 5.22 4.00 -11.10
C THR A 174 4.56 5.09 -10.28
N ILE A 175 4.23 6.24 -10.89
CA ILE A 175 3.60 7.32 -10.13
C ILE A 175 2.16 7.01 -9.75
N VAL A 176 1.42 6.30 -10.60
CA VAL A 176 0.06 5.82 -10.27
C VAL A 176 0.12 4.87 -9.09
N ALA A 177 1.04 3.90 -9.12
CA ALA A 177 1.26 2.97 -8.02
C ALA A 177 1.62 3.72 -6.73
N LEU A 178 2.55 4.69 -6.78
CA LEU A 178 2.90 5.49 -5.60
C LEU A 178 1.70 6.25 -5.01
N ASN A 179 0.85 6.86 -5.85
CA ASN A 179 -0.36 7.53 -5.38
C ASN A 179 -1.34 6.58 -4.71
N ASN A 180 -1.53 5.37 -5.25
CA ASN A 180 -2.39 4.35 -4.66
C ASN A 180 -1.83 3.87 -3.32
N HIS A 181 -0.54 3.58 -3.27
CA HIS A 181 0.17 3.16 -2.06
C HIS A 181 0.01 4.16 -0.91
N ILE A 182 0.16 5.46 -1.19
CA ILE A 182 -0.05 6.53 -0.22
C ILE A 182 -1.53 6.68 0.16
N GLN A 183 -2.46 6.50 -0.79
CA GLN A 183 -3.89 6.51 -0.47
C GLN A 183 -4.26 5.36 0.47
N ILE A 184 -3.74 4.16 0.23
CA ILE A 184 -3.96 2.99 1.09
C ILE A 184 -3.39 3.25 2.49
N PHE A 185 -2.23 3.88 2.57
CA PHE A 185 -1.66 4.34 3.85
C PHE A 185 -2.63 5.26 4.59
N PHE A 186 -3.19 6.28 3.93
CA PHE A 186 -4.16 7.18 4.56
C PHE A 186 -5.40 6.45 5.08
N ASP A 187 -5.97 5.55 4.28
CA ASP A 187 -7.16 4.77 4.68
C ASP A 187 -6.85 3.93 5.93
N PHE A 188 -5.64 3.36 6.02
CA PHE A 188 -5.18 2.63 7.19
C PHE A 188 -4.92 3.53 8.40
N VAL A 189 -4.27 4.69 8.24
CA VAL A 189 -4.04 5.63 9.35
C VAL A 189 -5.37 6.04 9.98
N ILE A 190 -6.39 6.36 9.16
CA ILE A 190 -7.73 6.71 9.65
C ILE A 190 -8.27 5.57 10.53
N TYR A 191 -8.19 4.33 10.06
CA TYR A 191 -8.59 3.16 10.85
C TYR A 191 -7.79 3.05 12.18
N MET A 192 -6.47 3.24 12.12
CA MET A 192 -5.60 3.08 13.27
C MET A 192 -5.80 4.15 14.33
N LEU A 193 -6.16 5.38 13.96
CA LEU A 193 -6.48 6.43 14.94
C LEU A 193 -7.63 6.01 15.86
N ASP A 194 -8.68 5.40 15.30
CA ASP A 194 -9.83 4.93 16.08
C ASP A 194 -9.48 3.67 16.88
N PHE A 195 -8.84 2.68 16.23
CA PHE A 195 -8.46 1.43 16.88
C PHE A 195 -7.55 1.64 18.09
N GLN A 196 -6.59 2.57 18.00
CA GLN A 196 -5.68 2.88 19.10
C GLN A 196 -6.40 3.55 20.28
N LYS A 197 -7.38 4.44 20.02
CA LYS A 197 -8.21 5.08 21.06
C LYS A 197 -9.04 4.05 21.82
N GLU A 198 -9.56 3.04 21.12
CA GLU A 198 -10.34 1.96 21.75
C GLU A 198 -9.46 1.03 22.59
N LEU A 199 -8.27 0.67 22.06
CA LEU A 199 -7.40 -0.33 22.65
C LEU A 199 -6.58 0.20 23.83
N MET A 200 -6.14 1.46 23.79
CA MET A 200 -5.18 2.04 24.72
C MET A 200 -5.78 3.25 25.44
N LYS A 201 -5.94 3.17 26.77
CA LYS A 201 -6.60 4.22 27.57
C LYS A 201 -5.87 5.57 27.57
N ASP A 202 -4.55 5.54 27.51
CA ASP A 202 -3.70 6.74 27.60
C ASP A 202 -3.23 7.23 26.22
N TYR A 203 -3.76 6.65 25.14
CA TYR A 203 -3.42 7.07 23.79
C TYR A 203 -3.99 8.47 23.49
N ASN A 204 -3.12 9.33 22.97
CA ASN A 204 -3.50 10.57 22.31
C ASN A 204 -2.87 10.58 20.91
N ASP A 205 -3.52 11.26 19.97
CA ASP A 205 -3.13 11.29 18.57
C ASP A 205 -2.15 12.41 18.21
N ASN A 206 -1.58 13.15 19.18
CA ASN A 206 -0.73 14.31 18.88
C ASN A 206 0.49 13.94 18.02
N ASP A 207 1.25 12.91 18.42
CA ASP A 207 2.45 12.48 17.70
C ASP A 207 2.11 11.94 16.31
N ASP A 208 1.00 11.19 16.21
CA ASP A 208 0.51 10.65 14.95
C ASP A 208 0.09 11.80 14.02
N MET A 209 -0.63 12.80 14.53
CA MET A 209 -1.06 13.98 13.77
C MET A 209 0.12 14.87 13.36
N GLU A 210 1.17 14.99 14.18
CA GLU A 210 2.39 15.70 13.81
C GLU A 210 3.08 15.02 12.62
N LEU A 211 3.24 13.69 12.66
CA LEU A 211 3.78 12.92 11.54
C LEU A 211 2.93 13.09 10.27
N MET A 212 1.60 13.04 10.41
CA MET A 212 0.68 13.25 9.29
C MET A 212 0.80 14.66 8.71
N ASN A 213 0.90 15.69 9.55
CA ASN A 213 1.08 17.07 9.07
C ASN A 213 2.39 17.23 8.30
N ASN A 214 3.49 16.67 8.81
CA ASN A 214 4.79 16.71 8.12
C ASN A 214 4.76 15.99 6.77
N LEU A 215 4.07 14.84 6.71
CA LEU A 215 3.84 14.10 5.47
C LEU A 215 2.99 14.91 4.48
N LEU A 216 1.93 15.58 4.94
CA LEU A 216 1.08 16.41 4.10
C LEU A 216 1.81 17.64 3.56
N GLU A 217 2.59 18.33 4.38
CA GLU A 217 3.38 19.49 3.94
C GLU A 217 4.42 19.09 2.89
N SER A 218 5.12 17.98 3.10
CA SER A 218 6.04 17.42 2.09
C SER A 218 5.31 16.98 0.82
N GLY A 219 4.14 16.36 0.99
CA GLY A 219 3.30 15.88 -0.10
C GLY A 219 2.76 17.00 -0.99
N LYS A 220 2.34 18.15 -0.43
CA LYS A 220 1.90 19.31 -1.21
C LYS A 220 2.98 19.83 -2.17
N LEU A 221 4.25 19.72 -1.76
CA LEU A 221 5.42 20.14 -2.54
C LEU A 221 5.94 19.06 -3.49
N SER A 222 5.37 17.85 -3.49
CA SER A 222 5.90 16.68 -4.20
C SER A 222 5.47 16.55 -5.66
N GLY A 223 4.39 17.22 -6.06
CA GLY A 223 3.77 17.04 -7.38
C GLY A 223 2.92 15.76 -7.52
N LEU A 224 2.73 14.99 -6.44
CA LEU A 224 1.89 13.79 -6.42
C LEU A 224 0.40 14.15 -6.28
N THR A 225 -0.44 13.55 -7.11
CA THR A 225 -1.87 13.88 -7.21
C THR A 225 -2.69 13.41 -6.01
N VAL A 226 -2.23 12.39 -5.27
CA VAL A 226 -2.88 11.94 -4.02
C VAL A 226 -2.96 13.07 -2.98
N PHE A 227 -2.09 14.07 -3.06
CA PHE A 227 -2.09 15.22 -2.16
C PHE A 227 -2.90 16.41 -2.66
N ASP A 228 -3.43 16.39 -3.88
CA ASP A 228 -4.14 17.55 -4.46
C ASP A 228 -5.37 17.95 -3.65
N ARG A 229 -6.02 16.98 -2.99
CA ARG A 229 -7.18 17.24 -2.11
C ARG A 229 -6.84 18.00 -0.81
N PHE A 230 -5.56 18.17 -0.50
CA PHE A 230 -5.08 18.85 0.71
C PHE A 230 -4.42 20.21 0.42
N LYS A 231 -4.38 20.63 -0.84
CA LYS A 231 -3.82 21.92 -1.26
C LYS A 231 -4.78 23.07 -1.01
#